data_AF-A0A1I1U931-F1
#
_entry.id   AF-A0A1I1U931-F1
#
_cell.length_a   1.000
_cell.length_b   1.000
_cell.length_c   1.000
_cell.angle_alpha   90.00
_cell.angle_beta   90.00
_cell.angle_gamma   90.00
#
_symmetry.space_group_name_H-M   'P 1'
#
loop_
_entity.id
_entity.type
_entity.pdbx_description
1 polymer ?
#
loop_
_entity_poly.entity_id
_entity_poly.type
_entity_poly.pdbx_seq_one_letter_code
_entity_poly.pdbx_strand_id
1 'polypeptide(L)'
;MIVLPFPAPPLAVLAALDLLRSVHGREGGQAFPASAVAELERPWEPASCTAELAESIWSWCDDVVLWLNHEFAWRPAQLIPACWREHPHIARELPVLAVLRWEAEASAAPGQIEDWNRYALPTFCDRMTDRLGESTCRTGRHQAWPAQGRYAHSASQQRMAGRGPVP
;
A
#
# COMPACT_ATOMS: atom_id res chain seq x y z
N MET A 1 -12.29 12.83 -22.64
CA MET A 1 -12.06 13.02 -21.20
C MET A 1 -10.55 13.02 -21.00
N ILE A 2 -9.97 14.07 -20.41
CA ILE A 2 -8.50 14.23 -20.30
C ILE A 2 -7.95 13.61 -19.00
N VAL A 3 -8.80 13.46 -17.98
CA VAL A 3 -8.47 12.93 -16.64
C VAL A 3 -9.41 11.78 -16.34
N LEU A 4 -8.89 10.63 -15.91
CA LEU A 4 -9.68 9.47 -15.51
C LEU A 4 -10.16 9.57 -14.06
N PRO A 5 -11.36 9.05 -13.72
CA PRO A 5 -11.79 8.94 -12.34
C PRO A 5 -10.87 7.98 -11.57
N PHE A 6 -10.69 8.23 -10.27
CA PHE A 6 -9.93 7.34 -9.41
C PHE A 6 -10.65 5.98 -9.28
N PRO A 7 -9.93 4.85 -9.27
CA PRO A 7 -10.54 3.53 -9.14
C PRO A 7 -11.28 3.37 -7.80
N ALA A 8 -12.55 2.99 -7.87
CA ALA A 8 -13.36 2.74 -6.67
C ALA A 8 -12.83 1.50 -5.91
N PRO A 9 -12.76 1.53 -4.57
CA PRO A 9 -12.38 0.36 -3.81
C PRO A 9 -13.43 -0.76 -3.94
N PRO A 10 -13.02 -2.04 -3.96
CA PRO A 10 -13.94 -3.17 -3.90
C PRO A 10 -14.80 -3.17 -2.64
N LEU A 11 -15.97 -3.82 -2.68
CA LEU A 11 -16.93 -3.83 -1.57
C LEU A 11 -16.34 -4.30 -0.23
N ALA A 12 -15.47 -5.33 -0.25
CA ALA A 12 -14.80 -5.81 0.97
C ALA A 12 -13.88 -4.74 1.58
N VAL A 13 -13.16 -3.99 0.74
CA VAL A 13 -12.28 -2.89 1.16
C VAL A 13 -13.12 -1.73 1.70
N LEU A 14 -14.19 -1.36 1.00
CA LEU A 14 -15.13 -0.32 1.46
C LEU A 14 -15.72 -0.67 2.83
N ALA A 15 -16.19 -1.89 3.02
CA ALA A 15 -16.77 -2.34 4.29
C ALA A 15 -15.77 -2.24 5.45
N ALA A 16 -14.51 -2.62 5.23
CA ALA A 16 -13.45 -2.49 6.23
C ALA A 16 -13.16 -1.02 6.57
N LEU A 17 -13.07 -0.14 5.56
CA LEU A 17 -12.84 1.30 5.76
C LEU A 17 -14.02 1.98 6.48
N ASP A 18 -15.26 1.62 6.13
CA ASP A 18 -16.47 2.13 6.77
C ASP A 18 -16.52 1.73 8.25
N LEU A 19 -16.15 0.49 8.58
CA LEU A 19 -16.06 0.02 9.96
C LEU A 19 -15.04 0.85 10.76
N LEU A 20 -13.85 1.08 10.20
CA LEU A 20 -12.82 1.92 10.82
C LEU A 20 -13.30 3.37 11.04
N ARG A 21 -13.97 3.97 10.06
CA ARG A 21 -14.55 5.32 10.20
C ARG A 21 -15.63 5.38 11.28
N SER A 22 -16.45 4.35 11.39
CA SER A 22 -17.50 4.29 12.42
C SER A 22 -16.94 4.29 13.85
N VAL A 23 -15.73 3.76 14.03
CA VAL A 23 -14.99 3.81 15.29
C VAL A 23 -14.40 5.20 15.54
N HIS A 24 -13.87 5.85 14.49
CA HIS A 24 -13.27 7.18 14.61
C HIS A 24 -14.31 8.31 14.82
N GLY A 25 -15.47 8.25 14.15
CA GLY A 25 -16.47 9.32 14.11
C GLY A 25 -17.43 9.41 15.30
N ARG A 26 -17.33 8.55 16.32
CA ARG A 26 -18.19 8.64 17.51
C ARG A 26 -17.67 9.67 18.51
N GLU A 27 -18.03 10.93 18.30
CA GLU A 27 -17.99 11.96 19.35
C GLU A 27 -19.16 11.73 20.33
N GLY A 28 -18.94 10.94 21.38
CA GLY A 28 -20.03 10.60 22.31
C GLY A 28 -19.70 9.74 23.53
N GLY A 29 -18.43 9.67 23.95
CA GLY A 29 -18.05 9.21 25.29
C GLY A 29 -18.00 7.70 25.55
N GLN A 30 -18.36 6.83 24.59
CA GLN A 30 -18.16 5.39 24.73
C GLN A 30 -16.92 4.96 23.92
N ALA A 31 -15.76 4.97 24.58
CA ALA A 31 -14.53 4.45 24.00
C ALA A 31 -14.71 2.97 23.64
N PHE A 32 -14.36 2.59 22.40
CA PHE A 32 -14.19 1.17 22.10
C PHE A 32 -13.08 0.61 23.01
N PRO A 33 -13.25 -0.60 23.58
CA PRO A 33 -12.14 -1.24 24.26
C PRO A 33 -10.98 -1.39 23.27
N ALA A 34 -9.76 -1.08 23.70
CA ALA A 34 -8.58 -1.09 22.83
C ALA A 34 -8.39 -2.43 22.09
N SER A 35 -8.86 -3.54 22.69
CA SER A 35 -8.90 -4.86 22.06
C SER A 35 -9.80 -4.92 20.82
N ALA A 36 -11.00 -4.33 20.87
CA ALA A 36 -11.91 -4.31 19.72
C ALA A 36 -11.38 -3.45 18.56
N VAL A 37 -10.61 -2.41 18.85
CA VAL A 37 -9.93 -1.60 17.80
C VAL A 37 -8.73 -2.34 17.22
N ALA A 38 -8.01 -3.12 18.05
CA ALA A 38 -6.88 -3.92 17.61
C ALA A 38 -7.26 -5.06 16.65
N GLU A 39 -8.50 -5.56 16.76
CA GLU A 39 -9.07 -6.59 15.89
C GLU A 39 -9.51 -6.07 14.52
N LEU A 40 -9.61 -4.74 14.34
CA LEU A 40 -9.99 -4.16 13.06
C LEU A 40 -8.86 -4.30 12.04
N GLU A 41 -9.19 -4.93 10.92
CA GLU A 41 -8.31 -5.03 9.77
C GLU A 41 -8.05 -3.63 9.20
N ARG A 42 -6.80 -3.40 8.77
CA ARG A 42 -6.35 -2.10 8.26
C ARG A 42 -6.06 -2.26 6.78
N PRO A 43 -6.93 -1.79 5.87
CA PRO A 43 -6.70 -1.97 4.44
C PRO A 43 -5.40 -1.36 3.89
N TRP A 44 -4.84 -0.38 4.61
CA TRP A 44 -3.53 0.18 4.29
C TRP A 44 -2.34 -0.67 4.80
N GLU A 45 -2.59 -1.78 5.50
CA GLU A 45 -1.60 -2.79 5.91
C GLU A 45 -2.11 -4.20 5.56
N PRO A 46 -2.06 -4.60 4.27
CA PRO A 46 -2.63 -5.86 3.81
C PRO A 46 -1.99 -7.09 4.46
N ALA A 47 -0.75 -7.00 4.95
CA ALA A 47 -0.09 -8.13 5.62
C ALA A 47 -0.72 -8.46 6.99
N SER A 48 -1.50 -7.54 7.56
CA SER A 48 -2.27 -7.74 8.78
C SER A 48 -3.72 -8.17 8.52
N CYS A 49 -4.15 -8.21 7.26
CA CYS A 49 -5.51 -8.58 6.88
C CYS A 49 -5.62 -10.09 6.65
N THR A 50 -6.85 -10.57 6.66
CA THR A 50 -7.25 -11.87 6.12
C THR A 50 -6.84 -11.98 4.66
N ALA A 51 -6.60 -13.22 4.20
CA ALA A 51 -6.17 -13.46 2.82
C ALA A 51 -7.17 -12.93 1.78
N GLU A 52 -8.47 -12.99 2.07
CA GLU A 52 -9.53 -12.51 1.18
C GLU A 52 -9.53 -10.98 1.06
N LEU A 53 -9.45 -10.27 2.19
CA LEU A 53 -9.37 -8.81 2.17
C LEU A 53 -8.04 -8.34 1.55
N ALA A 54 -6.92 -9.01 1.86
CA ALA A 54 -5.63 -8.71 1.27
C ALA A 54 -5.67 -8.83 -0.26
N GLU A 55 -6.25 -9.91 -0.81
CA GLU A 55 -6.37 -10.06 -2.26
C GLU A 55 -7.24 -8.97 -2.90
N SER A 56 -8.34 -8.60 -2.24
CA SER A 56 -9.19 -7.49 -2.68
C SER A 56 -8.43 -6.16 -2.71
N ILE A 57 -7.61 -5.89 -1.70
CA ILE A 57 -6.76 -4.70 -1.65
C ILE A 57 -5.71 -4.74 -2.76
N TRP A 58 -5.12 -5.90 -3.01
CA TRP A 58 -4.11 -6.01 -4.06
C TRP A 58 -4.68 -5.81 -5.46
N SER A 59 -5.85 -6.39 -5.73
CA SER A 59 -6.56 -6.15 -7.00
C SER A 59 -6.87 -4.65 -7.17
N TRP A 60 -7.33 -3.98 -6.12
CA TRP A 60 -7.58 -2.54 -6.17
C TRP A 60 -6.30 -1.74 -6.40
N CYS A 61 -5.20 -2.14 -5.77
CA CYS A 61 -3.90 -1.52 -5.96
C CYS A 61 -3.41 -1.66 -7.41
N ASP A 62 -3.69 -2.77 -8.11
CA ASP A 62 -3.35 -2.88 -9.55
C ASP A 62 -4.08 -1.81 -10.38
N ASP A 63 -5.38 -1.61 -10.13
CA ASP A 63 -6.15 -0.56 -10.81
C ASP A 63 -5.60 0.83 -10.48
N VAL A 64 -5.23 1.07 -9.22
CA VAL A 64 -4.62 2.33 -8.78
C VAL A 64 -3.26 2.55 -9.44
N VAL A 65 -2.43 1.52 -9.60
CA VAL A 65 -1.16 1.63 -10.34
C VAL A 65 -1.40 2.01 -11.79
N LEU A 66 -2.37 1.37 -12.46
CA LEU A 66 -2.73 1.70 -13.83
C LEU A 66 -3.18 3.16 -13.95
N TRP A 67 -4.02 3.62 -13.02
CA TRP A 67 -4.47 5.01 -12.97
C TRP A 67 -3.31 5.98 -12.69
N LEU A 68 -2.47 5.73 -11.69
CA LEU A 68 -1.32 6.58 -11.36
C LEU A 68 -0.33 6.70 -12.53
N ASN A 69 -0.05 5.58 -13.19
CA ASN A 69 0.82 5.56 -14.36
C ASN A 69 0.20 6.32 -15.55
N HIS A 70 -1.13 6.28 -15.72
CA HIS A 70 -1.81 7.08 -16.75
C HIS A 70 -1.81 8.58 -16.42
N GLU A 71 -2.15 8.95 -15.18
CA GLU A 71 -2.39 10.35 -14.79
C GLU A 71 -1.10 11.13 -14.49
N PHE A 72 -0.07 10.48 -13.92
CA PHE A 72 1.10 11.19 -13.38
C PHE A 72 2.44 10.80 -14.02
N ALA A 73 2.55 9.60 -14.62
CA ALA A 73 3.82 9.17 -15.18
C ALA A 73 4.00 9.67 -16.61
N TRP A 74 4.67 10.82 -16.76
CA TRP A 74 5.04 11.34 -18.07
C TRP A 74 6.29 10.66 -18.65
N ARG A 75 7.22 10.22 -17.79
CA ARG A 75 8.47 9.56 -18.20
C ARG A 75 8.48 8.10 -17.75
N PRO A 76 9.05 7.17 -18.54
CA PRO A 76 9.16 5.76 -18.14
C PRO A 76 9.86 5.54 -16.79
N ALA A 77 10.81 6.41 -16.42
CA ALA A 77 11.51 6.36 -15.14
C ALA A 77 10.60 6.62 -13.92
N GLN A 78 9.44 7.23 -14.11
CA GLN A 78 8.46 7.55 -13.06
C GLN A 78 7.37 6.48 -12.94
N LEU A 79 7.32 5.51 -13.87
CA LEU A 79 6.33 4.43 -13.80
C LEU A 79 6.52 3.61 -12.53
N ILE A 80 5.41 3.28 -11.92
CA ILE A 80 5.31 2.15 -10.99
C ILE A 80 5.41 0.88 -11.84
N PRO A 81 6.39 -0.01 -11.58
CA PRO A 81 6.62 -1.19 -12.41
C PRO A 81 5.49 -2.21 -12.28
N ALA A 82 5.23 -3.01 -13.33
CA ALA A 82 4.22 -4.08 -13.28
C ALA A 82 4.48 -5.12 -12.17
N CYS A 83 5.75 -5.35 -11.84
CA CYS A 83 6.17 -6.23 -10.73
C CYS A 83 6.14 -5.53 -9.36
N TRP A 84 5.38 -4.45 -9.17
CA TRP A 84 5.35 -3.68 -7.92
C TRP A 84 5.07 -4.54 -6.67
N ARG A 85 4.25 -5.59 -6.81
CA ARG A 85 3.93 -6.55 -5.73
C ARG A 85 5.18 -7.30 -5.23
N GLU A 86 6.17 -7.49 -6.09
CA GLU A 86 7.45 -8.14 -5.77
C GLU A 86 8.46 -7.17 -5.11
N HIS A 87 8.10 -5.90 -4.96
CA HIS A 87 8.90 -4.88 -4.30
C HIS A 87 8.26 -4.51 -2.95
N PRO A 88 8.72 -5.09 -1.82
CA PRO A 88 8.07 -4.92 -0.53
C PRO A 88 7.89 -3.47 -0.06
N HIS A 89 8.74 -2.56 -0.53
CA HIS A 89 8.62 -1.13 -0.21
C HIS A 89 7.49 -0.45 -1.00
N ILE A 90 7.23 -0.88 -2.23
CA ILE A 90 6.10 -0.39 -3.03
C ILE A 90 4.82 -1.02 -2.52
N ALA A 91 4.80 -2.34 -2.34
CA ALA A 91 3.64 -3.07 -1.84
C ALA A 91 3.17 -2.63 -0.44
N ARG A 92 4.06 -2.08 0.39
CA ARG A 92 3.71 -1.49 1.69
C ARG A 92 3.14 -0.07 1.59
N GLU A 93 3.67 0.76 0.72
CA GLU A 93 3.28 2.17 0.65
C GLU A 93 2.09 2.42 -0.27
N LEU A 94 1.89 1.59 -1.30
CA LEU A 94 0.84 1.77 -2.29
C LEU A 94 -0.58 1.67 -1.69
N PRO A 95 -0.91 0.71 -0.81
CA PRO A 95 -2.23 0.67 -0.16
C PRO A 95 -2.52 1.93 0.66
N VAL A 96 -1.51 2.46 1.37
CA VAL A 96 -1.62 3.74 2.11
C VAL A 96 -1.96 4.87 1.14
N LEU A 97 -1.22 4.98 0.03
CA LEU A 97 -1.43 6.02 -0.96
C LEU A 97 -2.84 5.96 -1.60
N ALA A 98 -3.32 4.74 -1.88
CA ALA A 98 -4.65 4.49 -2.42
C ALA A 98 -5.77 4.92 -1.45
N VAL A 99 -5.66 4.52 -0.18
CA VAL A 99 -6.64 4.90 0.86
C VAL A 99 -6.65 6.41 1.07
N LEU A 100 -5.49 7.07 1.19
CA LEU A 100 -5.42 8.53 1.35
C LEU A 100 -6.06 9.26 0.15
N ARG A 101 -5.85 8.77 -1.07
CA ARG A 101 -6.45 9.36 -2.28
C ARG A 101 -7.96 9.22 -2.28
N TRP A 102 -8.48 8.08 -1.84
CA TRP A 102 -9.90 7.81 -1.71
C TRP A 102 -10.56 8.65 -0.61
N GLU A 103 -9.93 8.75 0.57
CA GLU A 103 -10.40 9.61 1.66
C GLU A 103 -10.44 11.09 1.26
N ALA A 104 -9.44 11.55 0.50
CA ALA A 104 -9.41 12.88 -0.06
C ALA A 104 -10.58 13.15 -1.03
N GLU A 105 -11.03 12.12 -1.77
CA GLU A 105 -12.19 12.20 -2.66
C GLU A 105 -13.53 12.28 -1.92
N ALA A 106 -13.60 11.66 -0.75
CA ALA A 106 -14.76 11.74 0.14
C ALA A 106 -14.79 13.01 1.02
N SER A 107 -13.71 13.81 0.98
CA SER A 107 -13.56 15.04 1.77
C SER A 107 -14.47 16.16 1.29
N ALA A 108 -15.13 16.86 2.23
CA ALA A 108 -15.92 18.07 1.91
C ALA A 108 -15.05 19.31 1.64
N ALA A 109 -13.78 19.28 2.00
CA ALA A 109 -12.83 20.38 1.84
C ALA A 109 -11.62 19.96 1.00
N PRO A 110 -11.02 20.87 0.22
CA PRO A 110 -9.92 20.56 -0.69
C PRO A 110 -8.59 20.25 0.00
N GLY A 111 -8.48 20.47 1.31
CA GLY A 111 -7.21 20.30 2.04
C GLY A 111 -6.62 18.90 1.88
N GLN A 112 -7.43 17.84 2.02
CA GLN A 112 -6.92 16.47 1.90
C GLN A 112 -6.41 16.14 0.49
N ILE A 113 -7.07 16.64 -0.56
CA ILE A 113 -6.60 16.42 -1.92
C ILE A 113 -5.40 17.31 -2.25
N GLU A 114 -5.29 18.51 -1.68
CA GLU A 114 -4.06 19.31 -1.74
C GLU A 114 -2.90 18.56 -1.10
N ASP A 115 -3.07 18.08 0.14
CA ASP A 115 -2.03 17.37 0.89
C ASP A 115 -1.58 16.10 0.17
N TRP A 116 -2.52 15.36 -0.42
CA TRP A 116 -2.20 14.17 -1.21
C TRP A 116 -1.31 14.52 -2.41
N ASN A 117 -1.67 15.56 -3.17
CA ASN A 117 -0.90 16.02 -4.33
C ASN A 117 0.45 16.64 -3.95
N ARG A 118 0.49 17.35 -2.82
CA ARG A 118 1.66 18.12 -2.39
C ARG A 118 2.69 17.28 -1.65
N TYR A 119 2.24 16.30 -0.87
CA TYR A 119 3.09 15.55 0.04
C TYR A 119 3.04 14.05 -0.22
N ALA A 120 1.86 13.43 -0.23
CA ALA A 120 1.77 11.97 -0.23
C ALA A 120 2.31 11.34 -1.54
N LEU A 121 1.79 11.77 -2.68
CA LEU A 121 2.19 11.25 -3.98
C LEU A 121 3.66 11.58 -4.31
N PRO A 122 4.14 12.84 -4.22
CA PRO A 122 5.54 13.14 -4.54
C PRO A 122 6.52 12.35 -3.68
N THR A 123 6.28 12.26 -2.37
CA THR A 123 7.21 11.55 -1.48
C THR A 123 7.21 10.04 -1.76
N PHE A 124 6.07 9.44 -2.11
CA PHE A 124 6.02 8.05 -2.56
C PHE A 124 6.86 7.86 -3.84
N CYS A 125 6.67 8.72 -4.84
CA CYS A 125 7.39 8.64 -6.11
C CYS A 125 8.91 8.80 -5.92
N ASP A 126 9.34 9.73 -5.06
CA ASP A 126 10.74 9.96 -4.76
C ASP A 126 11.36 8.75 -4.05
N ARG A 127 10.71 8.23 -3.00
CA ARG A 127 11.17 7.02 -2.28
C ARG A 127 11.19 5.79 -3.17
N MET A 128 10.20 5.63 -4.04
CA MET A 128 10.16 4.55 -5.03
C MET A 128 11.31 4.68 -6.02
N THR A 129 11.58 5.88 -6.52
CA THR A 129 12.66 6.15 -7.47
C THR A 129 14.02 5.85 -6.86
N ASP A 130 14.28 6.39 -5.67
CA ASP A 130 15.50 6.16 -4.91
C ASP A 130 15.75 4.67 -4.65
N ARG A 131 14.75 3.94 -4.12
CA ARG A 131 14.90 2.52 -3.76
C ARG A 131 14.99 1.57 -4.95
N LEU A 132 14.33 1.90 -6.06
CA LEU A 132 14.46 1.12 -7.30
C LEU A 132 15.78 1.37 -8.01
N GLY A 133 16.41 2.54 -7.82
CA GLY A 133 17.69 2.90 -8.42
C GLY A 133 17.75 2.60 -9.92
N GLU A 134 18.84 1.98 -10.35
CA GLU A 134 19.10 1.58 -11.75
C GLU A 134 18.39 0.27 -12.18
N SER A 135 17.37 -0.18 -11.44
CA SER A 135 16.66 -1.42 -11.78
C SER A 135 15.98 -1.37 -13.16
N THR A 136 15.95 -2.53 -13.82
CA THR A 136 15.29 -2.69 -15.13
C THR A 136 13.79 -3.00 -15.02
N CYS A 137 13.23 -3.04 -13.81
CA CYS A 137 11.83 -3.39 -13.52
C CYS A 137 10.82 -2.52 -14.29
N ARG A 138 11.11 -1.22 -14.47
CA ARG A 138 10.26 -0.28 -15.22
C ARG A 138 10.24 -0.51 -16.73
N THR A 139 11.19 -1.30 -17.23
CA THR A 139 11.28 -1.67 -18.65
C THR A 139 10.72 -3.07 -18.93
N GLY A 140 9.97 -3.64 -17.99
CA GLY A 140 9.38 -4.98 -18.09
C GLY A 140 10.37 -6.11 -17.84
N ARG A 141 11.60 -5.80 -17.38
CA ARG A 141 12.60 -6.80 -16.99
C ARG A 141 12.75 -6.80 -15.48
N HIS A 142 11.96 -7.63 -14.79
CA HIS A 142 12.09 -7.77 -13.35
C HIS A 142 13.47 -8.34 -12.99
N GLN A 143 14.09 -7.74 -11.98
CA GLN A 143 15.27 -8.30 -11.32
C GLN A 143 14.91 -8.53 -9.86
N ALA A 144 15.19 -9.73 -9.37
CA ALA A 144 15.02 -10.03 -7.96
C ALA A 144 15.79 -9.01 -7.11
N TRP A 145 15.24 -8.66 -5.96
CA TRP A 145 15.84 -7.67 -5.06
C TRP A 145 17.33 -8.00 -4.82
N PRO A 146 18.27 -7.09 -5.11
CA PRO A 146 19.71 -7.40 -5.05
C PRO A 146 20.21 -7.93 -3.70
N ALA A 147 19.55 -7.59 -2.60
CA ALA A 147 19.91 -8.10 -1.27
C ALA A 147 19.19 -9.41 -0.88
N GLN A 148 18.38 -10.00 -1.75
CA GLN A 148 17.62 -11.24 -1.49
C GLN A 148 18.52 -12.37 -0.99
N GLY A 149 19.70 -12.56 -1.59
CA GLY A 149 20.65 -13.59 -1.17
C GLY A 149 21.15 -13.39 0.26
N ARG A 150 21.43 -12.14 0.66
CA ARG A 150 21.85 -11.79 2.03
C ARG A 150 20.70 -12.02 3.01
N TYR A 151 19.48 -11.60 2.65
CA TYR A 151 18.29 -11.84 3.45
C TYR A 151 18.03 -13.35 3.66
N ALA A 152 18.05 -14.14 2.58
CA ALA A 152 17.82 -15.58 2.65
C ALA A 152 18.84 -16.28 3.56
N HIS A 153 20.10 -15.84 3.51
CA HIS A 153 21.15 -16.33 4.39
C HIS A 153 20.87 -16.00 5.87
N SER A 154 20.58 -14.74 6.20
CA SER A 154 20.24 -14.32 7.57
C SER A 154 19.00 -15.03 8.10
N ALA A 155 17.95 -15.16 7.28
CA ALA A 155 16.72 -15.85 7.64
C ALA A 155 16.96 -17.34 7.91
N SER A 156 17.83 -17.98 7.12
CA SER A 156 18.21 -19.38 7.33
C SER A 156 19.00 -19.56 8.63
N GLN A 157 19.96 -18.69 8.92
CA GLN A 157 20.71 -18.71 10.18
C GLN A 157 19.77 -18.54 11.39
N GLN A 158 18.82 -17.61 11.32
CA GLN A 158 17.87 -17.36 12.41
C GLN A 158 16.92 -18.54 12.65
N ARG A 159 16.49 -19.24 11.58
CA ARG A 159 15.69 -20.46 11.68
C ARG A 159 16.46 -21.63 12.31
N MET A 160 17.76 -21.74 12.03
CA MET A 160 18.62 -22.76 12.64
C MET A 160 18.93 -22.43 14.10
N ALA A 161 19.18 -21.17 14.44
CA ALA A 161 19.42 -20.73 15.82
C ALA A 161 18.17 -20.84 16.72
N GLY A 162 16.97 -20.64 16.16
CA GLY A 162 15.70 -20.84 16.87
C GLY A 162 15.32 -22.31 17.10
N ARG A 163 15.99 -23.25 16.43
CA ARG A 163 15.90 -24.70 16.69
C ARG A 163 17.07 -25.09 17.60
N GLY A 164 17.05 -24.64 18.86
CA GLY A 164 17.93 -25.20 19.88
C GLY A 164 17.72 -26.73 20.00
N PRO A 165 18.72 -27.49 20.46
CA PRO A 165 18.61 -28.95 20.54
C PRO A 165 17.41 -29.33 21.41
N VAL A 166 16.51 -30.14 20.84
CA VAL A 166 15.46 -30.81 21.61
C VAL A 166 16.15 -31.77 22.59
N PRO A 167 15.85 -31.71 23.91
CA PRO A 167 16.43 -32.64 24.88
C PRO A 167 16.05 -34.10 24.59
#